data_AF-A0A9Y2MYU8-F1
#
_entry.id   AF-A0A9Y2MYU8-F1
#
_cell.length_a   1.000
_cell.length_b   1.000
_cell.length_c   1.000
_cell.angle_alpha   90.00
_cell.angle_beta   90.00
_cell.angle_gamma   90.00
#
_symmetry.space_group_name_H-M   'P 1'
#
loop_
_entity.id
_entity.type
_entity.pdbx_description
1 polymer ?
#
loop_
_entity_poly.entity_id
_entity_poly.type
_entity_poly.pdbx_seq_one_letter_code
_entity_poly.pdbx_strand_id
1 'polypeptide(L)'
;MNAIGEFLRARRALVSPADVGLPDDGPRRVPGLRREELAAVAGVSVDYYVRLEQGRDRHPSPQVLDALARALRLGDDGAAHLHRLASPPRVTGGELPTGVRELVEHNGAPALAWGRRMDVLAASPLALALAPMYRPGTNLARAFSSTPRCVRCTLVGRRWPST
;
A
#
# COMPACT_ATOMS: atom_id res chain seq x y z
N MET A 1 -0.70 -9.18 -10.19
CA MET A 1 -0.34 -7.84 -10.70
C MET A 1 -0.58 -6.85 -9.57
N ASN A 2 0.27 -5.83 -9.40
CA ASN A 2 0.09 -4.81 -8.34
C ASN A 2 -0.42 -3.49 -8.94
N ALA A 3 -0.98 -2.61 -8.11
CA ALA A 3 -1.56 -1.35 -8.58
C ALA A 3 -0.55 -0.45 -9.31
N ILE A 4 0.72 -0.43 -8.87
CA ILE A 4 1.81 0.28 -9.54
C ILE A 4 1.99 -0.24 -10.98
N GLY A 5 2.12 -1.55 -11.15
CA GLY A 5 2.34 -2.18 -12.44
C GLY A 5 1.18 -2.01 -13.42
N GLU A 6 -0.06 -2.04 -12.93
CA GLU A 6 -1.25 -1.74 -13.73
C GLU A 6 -1.25 -0.29 -14.21
N PHE A 7 -0.97 0.66 -13.31
CA PHE A 7 -0.89 2.07 -13.65
C PHE A 7 0.21 2.36 -14.68
N LEU A 8 1.42 1.84 -14.46
CA LEU A 8 2.55 2.03 -15.38
C LEU A 8 2.25 1.45 -16.76
N ARG A 9 1.66 0.24 -16.83
CA ARG A 9 1.29 -0.40 -18.10
C ARG A 9 0.23 0.41 -18.86
N ALA A 10 -0.78 0.92 -18.16
CA ALA A 10 -1.83 1.74 -18.76
C ALA A 10 -1.27 3.07 -19.28
N ARG A 11 -0.42 3.76 -18.51
CA ARG A 11 0.20 5.02 -18.95
C ARG A 11 1.18 4.84 -20.09
N ARG A 12 1.99 3.77 -20.06
CA ARG A 12 2.93 3.43 -21.14
C ARG A 12 2.23 3.23 -22.48
N ALA A 13 1.02 2.66 -22.47
CA ALA A 13 0.24 2.46 -23.69
C ALA A 13 -0.25 3.77 -24.36
N LEU A 14 -0.23 4.89 -23.62
CA LEU A 14 -0.73 6.20 -24.08
C LEU A 14 0.37 7.15 -24.55
N VAL A 15 1.63 6.86 -24.25
CA VAL A 15 2.77 7.70 -24.68
C VAL A 15 3.38 7.10 -25.93
N SER A 16 3.56 7.90 -26.97
CA SER A 16 4.23 7.46 -28.20
C SER A 16 5.75 7.64 -28.10
N PRO A 17 6.54 6.88 -28.87
CA PRO A 17 8.00 7.09 -28.97
C PRO A 17 8.36 8.54 -29.35
N ALA A 18 7.62 9.13 -30.28
CA ALA A 18 7.83 10.51 -30.72
C ALA A 18 7.66 11.53 -29.58
N ASP A 19 6.75 11.30 -28.63
CA ASP A 19 6.53 12.18 -27.48
C ASP A 19 7.74 12.29 -26.56
N VAL A 20 8.64 11.31 -26.61
CA VAL A 20 9.87 11.24 -25.79
C VAL A 20 11.14 11.36 -26.65
N GLY A 21 11.00 11.79 -27.91
CA GLY A 21 12.12 12.02 -28.82
C GLY A 21 12.78 10.75 -29.37
N LEU A 22 12.09 9.60 -29.28
CA LEU A 22 12.53 8.36 -29.89
C LEU A 22 12.02 8.25 -31.33
N PRO A 23 12.80 7.66 -32.25
CA PRO A 23 12.35 7.40 -33.61
C PRO A 23 11.16 6.43 -33.62
N ASP A 24 10.35 6.53 -34.67
CA ASP A 24 9.24 5.61 -34.92
C ASP A 24 9.64 4.61 -36.01
N ASP A 25 10.41 3.60 -35.61
CA ASP A 25 11.05 2.63 -36.49
C ASP A 25 10.14 1.44 -36.83
N GLY A 26 9.24 1.67 -37.80
CA GLY A 26 8.57 0.61 -38.57
C GLY A 26 7.31 -0.01 -37.94
N PRO A 27 6.83 -1.17 -38.46
CA PRO A 27 5.56 -1.76 -38.04
C PRO A 27 5.60 -2.19 -36.57
N ARG A 28 4.79 -1.54 -35.73
CA ARG A 28 4.75 -1.76 -34.27
C ARG A 28 3.62 -2.70 -33.88
N ARG A 29 3.90 -3.63 -32.96
CA ARG A 29 2.87 -4.49 -32.36
C ARG A 29 2.08 -3.81 -31.24
N VAL A 30 2.65 -2.77 -30.63
CA VAL A 30 2.06 -2.01 -29.52
C VAL A 30 2.03 -0.54 -29.93
N PRO A 31 0.90 0.18 -29.75
CA PRO A 31 0.79 1.57 -30.18
C PRO A 31 1.59 2.55 -29.31
N GLY A 32 1.79 2.25 -28.02
CA GLY A 32 2.59 3.09 -27.11
C GLY A 32 4.02 2.58 -26.90
N LEU A 33 4.74 3.22 -25.97
CA LEU A 33 6.13 2.90 -25.62
C LEU A 33 6.33 1.42 -25.30
N ARG A 34 7.44 0.84 -25.76
CA ARG A 34 7.91 -0.48 -25.33
C ARG A 34 8.51 -0.38 -23.92
N ARG A 35 8.67 -1.53 -23.27
CA ARG A 35 9.28 -1.59 -21.93
C ARG A 35 10.73 -1.10 -21.96
N GLU A 36 11.45 -1.49 -22.99
CA GLU A 36 12.86 -1.16 -23.21
C GLU A 36 13.05 0.34 -23.42
N GLU A 37 12.19 0.94 -24.26
CA GLU A 37 12.15 2.37 -24.52
C GLU A 37 11.87 3.17 -23.25
N LEU A 38 10.83 2.80 -22.50
CA LEU A 38 10.51 3.49 -21.24
C LEU A 38 11.65 3.37 -20.22
N ALA A 39 12.24 2.18 -20.08
CA ALA A 39 13.35 1.95 -19.17
C ALA A 39 14.58 2.82 -19.54
N ALA A 40 14.90 2.91 -20.84
CA ALA A 40 15.96 3.76 -21.34
C ALA A 40 15.71 5.24 -21.05
N VAL A 41 14.51 5.74 -21.35
CA VAL A 41 14.15 7.16 -21.10
C VAL A 41 14.13 7.48 -19.61
N ALA A 42 13.67 6.54 -18.76
CA ALA A 42 13.64 6.72 -17.31
C ALA A 42 15.01 6.48 -16.64
N GLY A 43 16.02 6.01 -17.36
CA GLY A 43 17.34 5.71 -16.80
C GLY A 43 17.32 4.54 -15.81
N VAL A 44 16.45 3.56 -16.01
CA VAL A 44 16.35 2.34 -15.18
C VAL A 44 16.59 1.10 -16.03
N SER A 45 16.96 -0.02 -15.40
CA SER A 45 17.11 -1.27 -16.16
C SER A 45 15.75 -1.83 -16.58
N VAL A 46 15.72 -2.48 -17.76
CA VAL A 46 14.51 -3.14 -18.29
C VAL A 46 13.98 -4.18 -17.30
N ASP A 47 14.88 -4.99 -16.74
CA ASP A 47 14.52 -6.02 -15.75
C ASP A 47 13.89 -5.42 -14.50
N TYR A 48 14.39 -4.27 -14.04
CA TYR A 48 13.81 -3.58 -12.89
C TYR A 48 12.39 -3.09 -13.20
N TYR A 49 12.17 -2.47 -14.37
CA TYR A 49 10.83 -2.08 -14.81
C TYR A 49 9.87 -3.27 -14.94
N VAL A 50 10.34 -4.41 -15.46
CA VAL A 50 9.55 -5.64 -15.55
C VAL A 50 9.16 -6.16 -14.16
N ARG A 51 10.09 -6.15 -13.20
CA ARG A 51 9.79 -6.56 -11.81
C ARG A 51 8.78 -5.62 -11.13
N LEU A 52 8.82 -4.32 -11.43
CA LEU A 52 7.82 -3.36 -11.01
C LEU A 52 6.44 -3.68 -11.61
N GLU A 53 6.34 -3.90 -12.93
CA GLU A 53 5.07 -4.27 -13.59
C GLU A 53 4.46 -5.57 -13.03
N GLN A 54 5.31 -6.54 -12.67
CA GLN A 54 4.88 -7.82 -12.09
C GLN A 54 4.56 -7.75 -10.59
N GLY A 55 4.94 -6.65 -9.92
CA GLY A 55 4.79 -6.44 -8.49
C GLY A 55 5.70 -7.28 -7.59
N ARG A 56 6.84 -7.71 -8.15
CA ARG A 56 7.94 -8.35 -7.41
C ARG A 56 8.74 -7.31 -6.62
N ASP A 57 8.90 -6.12 -7.19
CA ASP A 57 9.40 -4.93 -6.48
C ASP A 57 8.23 -4.00 -6.14
N ARG A 58 8.09 -3.64 -4.87
CA ARG A 58 6.91 -2.89 -4.35
C ARG A 58 7.24 -1.52 -3.76
N HIS A 59 8.52 -1.24 -3.50
CA HIS A 59 8.95 0.00 -2.87
C HIS A 59 10.07 0.66 -3.71
N PRO A 60 9.75 1.13 -4.93
CA PRO A 60 10.68 1.97 -5.69
C PRO A 60 11.01 3.25 -4.92
N SER A 61 12.22 3.79 -5.12
CA SER A 61 12.60 5.06 -4.51
C SER A 61 11.82 6.23 -5.13
N PRO A 62 11.64 7.35 -4.40
CA PRO A 62 11.00 8.54 -4.95
C PRO A 62 11.66 9.01 -6.25
N GLN A 63 12.99 8.95 -6.33
CA GLN A 63 13.76 9.32 -7.53
C GLN A 63 13.39 8.46 -8.75
N VAL A 64 13.21 7.15 -8.56
CA VAL A 64 12.75 6.24 -9.62
C VAL A 64 11.33 6.60 -10.06
N LEU A 65 10.45 6.90 -9.10
CA LEU A 65 9.07 7.30 -9.39
C LEU A 65 9.02 8.62 -10.19
N ASP A 66 9.85 9.59 -9.83
CA ASP A 66 9.96 10.87 -10.53
C ASP A 66 10.53 10.69 -11.95
N ALA A 67 11.52 9.81 -12.11
CA ALA A 67 12.07 9.48 -13.43
C ALA A 67 11.02 8.81 -14.33
N LEU A 68 10.26 7.85 -13.79
CA LEU A 68 9.16 7.20 -14.50
C LEU A 68 8.03 8.19 -14.81
N ALA A 69 7.69 9.09 -13.90
CA ALA A 69 6.67 10.12 -14.12
C ALA A 69 7.05 11.07 -15.26
N ARG A 70 8.32 11.51 -15.29
CA ARG A 70 8.86 12.34 -16.39
C ARG A 70 8.87 11.59 -17.71
N ALA A 71 9.35 10.35 -17.73
CA ALA A 71 9.41 9.52 -18.93
C ALA A 71 8.00 9.21 -19.51
N LEU A 72 7.00 9.05 -18.64
CA LEU A 72 5.60 8.87 -19.01
C LEU A 72 4.85 10.19 -19.23
N ARG A 73 5.54 11.34 -19.14
CA ARG A 73 4.97 12.69 -19.27
C ARG A 73 3.71 12.89 -18.42
N LEU A 74 3.73 12.37 -17.19
CA LEU A 74 2.63 12.54 -16.25
C LEU A 74 2.58 14.00 -15.80
N GLY A 75 1.38 14.59 -15.79
CA GLY A 75 1.12 15.82 -15.05
C GLY A 75 1.13 15.58 -13.53
N ASP A 76 1.02 16.67 -12.77
CA ASP A 76 1.16 16.66 -11.31
C ASP A 76 0.25 15.65 -10.61
N ASP A 77 -1.02 15.57 -11.01
CA ASP A 77 -1.98 14.61 -10.45
C ASP A 77 -1.57 13.16 -10.71
N GLY A 78 -1.04 12.89 -11.91
CA GLY A 78 -0.57 11.56 -12.30
C GLY A 78 0.67 11.14 -11.53
N ALA A 79 1.63 12.05 -11.38
CA ALA A 79 2.83 11.84 -10.58
C ALA A 79 2.47 11.63 -9.10
N ALA A 80 1.61 12.48 -8.53
CA ALA A 80 1.14 12.36 -7.16
C ALA A 80 0.38 11.04 -6.94
N HIS A 81 -0.41 10.59 -7.93
CA HIS A 81 -1.07 9.30 -7.87
C HIS A 81 -0.07 8.13 -7.88
N LEU A 82 0.93 8.16 -8.77
CA LEU A 82 1.99 7.15 -8.82
C LEU A 82 2.73 7.04 -7.48
N HIS A 83 3.08 8.18 -6.86
CA HIS A 83 3.67 8.22 -5.53
C HIS A 83 2.77 7.62 -4.45
N ARG A 84 1.46 7.92 -4.47
CA ARG A 84 0.48 7.30 -3.56
C ARG A 84 0.34 5.79 -3.77
N LEU A 85 0.51 5.29 -4.99
CA LEU A 85 0.47 3.84 -5.25
C LEU A 85 1.72 3.13 -4.70
N ALA A 86 2.88 3.78 -4.76
CA ALA A 86 4.16 3.22 -4.29
C ALA A 86 4.37 3.36 -2.77
N SER A 87 3.83 4.42 -2.19
CA SER A 87 3.79 4.64 -0.76
C SER A 87 2.34 4.93 -0.37
N PRO A 88 1.48 3.89 -0.33
CA PRO A 88 0.12 4.06 0.13
C PRO A 88 0.20 4.70 1.51
N PRO A 89 -0.53 5.80 1.76
CA PRO A 89 -0.43 6.50 3.02
C PRO A 89 -0.62 5.48 4.13
N ARG A 90 0.38 5.37 5.00
CA ARG A 90 0.16 4.81 6.33
C ARG A 90 -0.93 5.70 6.88
N VAL A 91 -2.14 5.19 6.99
CA VAL A 91 -3.17 5.91 7.71
C VAL A 91 -2.69 5.86 9.14
N THR A 92 -1.93 6.88 9.54
CA THR A 92 -1.86 7.26 10.93
C THR A 92 -3.31 7.43 11.31
N GLY A 93 -3.72 6.58 12.24
CA GLY A 93 -5.08 6.42 12.65
C GLY A 93 -5.83 7.74 12.67
N GLY A 94 -7.00 7.79 12.03
CA GLY A 94 -7.84 9.00 12.06
C GLY A 94 -7.97 9.53 13.49
N GLU A 95 -8.05 10.84 13.63
CA GLU A 95 -8.20 11.44 14.95
C GLU A 95 -9.44 10.87 15.64
N LEU A 96 -9.22 10.24 16.79
CA LEU A 96 -10.29 9.85 17.69
C LEU A 96 -10.84 11.10 18.35
N PRO A 97 -12.16 11.36 18.30
CA PRO A 97 -12.76 12.38 19.14
C PRO A 97 -12.38 12.14 20.60
N THR A 98 -12.07 13.22 21.33
CA THR A 98 -11.58 13.16 22.71
C THR A 98 -12.46 12.30 23.61
N GLY A 99 -13.79 12.44 23.53
CA GLY A 99 -14.72 11.63 24.33
C GLY A 99 -14.67 10.12 24.04
N VAL A 100 -14.37 9.72 22.79
CA VAL A 100 -14.18 8.29 22.46
C VAL A 100 -12.86 7.78 23.04
N ARG A 101 -11.81 8.62 23.02
CA ARG A 101 -10.53 8.28 23.66
C ARG A 101 -10.69 8.10 25.17
N GLU A 102 -11.36 9.05 25.83
CA GLU A 102 -11.63 8.99 27.26
C GLU A 102 -12.46 7.75 27.63
N LEU A 103 -13.47 7.41 26.83
CA LEU A 103 -14.28 6.20 27.02
C LEU A 103 -13.44 4.92 26.92
N VAL A 104 -12.47 4.86 26.01
CA VAL A 104 -11.57 3.72 25.87
C VAL A 104 -10.62 3.65 27.06
N GLU A 105 -10.02 4.77 27.47
CA GLU A 105 -9.03 4.82 28.55
C GLU A 105 -9.63 4.45 29.91
N HIS A 106 -10.84 4.93 30.20
CA HIS A 106 -11.51 4.74 31.49
C HIS A 106 -12.51 3.57 31.49
N ASN A 107 -12.51 2.74 30.45
CA ASN A 107 -13.37 1.56 30.42
C ASN A 107 -12.95 0.54 31.50
N GLY A 108 -13.90 0.08 32.31
CA GLY A 108 -13.67 -0.96 33.31
C GLY A 108 -13.39 -2.36 32.74
N ALA A 109 -13.49 -2.52 31.42
CA ALA A 109 -13.17 -3.74 30.69
C ALA A 109 -12.09 -3.47 29.60
N PRO A 110 -11.46 -4.51 29.03
CA PRO A 110 -10.60 -4.34 27.87
C PRO A 110 -11.36 -3.66 26.72
N ALA A 111 -10.87 -2.50 26.30
CA ALA A 111 -11.49 -1.69 25.26
C ALA A 111 -10.44 -1.18 24.28
N LEU A 112 -10.81 -1.11 23.00
CA LEU A 112 -9.94 -0.61 21.95
C LEU A 112 -10.80 0.08 20.89
N ALA A 113 -10.25 1.11 20.25
CA ALA A 113 -10.85 1.75 19.09
C ALA A 113 -9.96 1.55 17.87
N TRP A 114 -10.55 1.22 16.72
CA TRP A 114 -9.85 1.06 15.45
C TRP A 114 -10.45 1.96 14.36
N GLY A 115 -9.62 2.34 13.40
CA GLY A 115 -10.03 3.12 12.24
C GLY A 115 -10.62 2.26 11.12
N ARG A 116 -11.10 2.91 10.05
CA ARG A 116 -11.70 2.25 8.87
C ARG A 116 -10.80 1.18 8.22
N ARG A 117 -9.48 1.28 8.36
CA ARG A 117 -8.51 0.32 7.81
C ARG A 117 -7.98 -0.68 8.85
N MET A 118 -8.65 -0.80 9.99
CA MET A 118 -8.28 -1.69 11.10
C MET A 118 -6.99 -1.28 11.84
N ASP A 119 -6.56 -0.03 11.74
CA ASP A 119 -5.47 0.51 12.56
C ASP A 119 -5.98 0.81 13.96
N VAL A 120 -5.29 0.35 15.00
CA VAL A 120 -5.63 0.67 16.40
C VAL A 120 -5.35 2.15 16.64
N LEU A 121 -6.37 2.87 17.09
CA LEU A 121 -6.35 4.30 17.35
C LEU A 121 -6.14 4.60 18.84
N ALA A 122 -6.73 3.80 19.71
CA ALA A 122 -6.57 3.83 21.16
C ALA A 122 -6.82 2.44 21.75
N ALA A 123 -6.22 2.16 22.90
CA ALA A 123 -6.42 0.93 23.65
C ALA A 123 -6.32 1.20 25.14
N SER A 124 -7.23 0.61 25.92
CA SER A 124 -7.18 0.68 27.37
C SER A 124 -5.97 -0.10 27.90
N PRO A 125 -5.46 0.20 29.11
CA PRO A 125 -4.39 -0.58 29.72
C PRO A 125 -4.71 -2.08 29.79
N LEU A 126 -5.96 -2.43 30.06
CA LEU A 126 -6.44 -3.82 30.08
C LEU A 126 -6.39 -4.47 28.69
N ALA A 127 -6.73 -3.74 27.62
CA ALA A 127 -6.57 -4.25 26.26
C ALA A 127 -5.09 -4.47 25.91
N LEU A 128 -4.20 -3.54 26.25
CA LEU A 128 -2.76 -3.71 26.02
C LEU A 128 -2.17 -4.94 26.72
N ALA A 129 -2.72 -5.33 27.86
CA ALA A 129 -2.31 -6.53 28.59
C ALA A 129 -2.76 -7.84 27.91
N LEU A 130 -3.82 -7.82 27.08
CA LEU A 130 -4.32 -9.03 26.41
C LEU A 130 -3.43 -9.49 25.26
N ALA A 131 -2.96 -8.56 24.43
CA ALA A 131 -2.14 -8.90 23.27
C ALA A 131 -1.30 -7.72 22.77
N PRO A 132 -0.03 -7.95 22.35
CA PRO A 132 0.81 -6.90 21.78
C PRO A 132 0.23 -6.21 20.53
N MET A 133 -0.65 -6.89 19.79
CA MET A 133 -1.28 -6.36 18.58
C MET A 133 -2.29 -5.23 18.83
N TYR A 134 -2.72 -5.02 20.07
CA TYR A 134 -3.63 -3.94 20.44
C TYR A 134 -2.92 -2.61 20.72
N ARG A 135 -1.62 -2.49 20.41
CA ARG A 135 -0.91 -1.21 20.53
C ARG A 135 -1.42 -0.20 19.50
N PRO A 136 -1.72 1.06 19.89
CA PRO A 136 -2.02 2.13 18.93
C PRO A 136 -0.97 2.21 17.82
N GLY A 137 -1.43 2.42 16.59
CA GLY A 137 -0.62 2.37 15.36
C GLY A 137 -0.47 0.98 14.74
N THR A 138 -0.91 -0.09 15.41
CA THR A 138 -0.90 -1.44 14.84
C THR A 138 -2.07 -1.63 13.88
N ASN A 139 -1.81 -2.17 12.68
CA ASN A 139 -2.88 -2.62 11.79
C ASN A 139 -3.31 -4.05 12.15
N LEU A 140 -4.54 -4.22 12.64
CA LEU A 140 -5.04 -5.50 13.12
C LEU A 140 -5.15 -6.53 11.99
N ALA A 141 -5.57 -6.13 10.78
CA ALA A 141 -5.66 -7.05 9.65
C ALA A 141 -4.30 -7.65 9.29
N ARG A 142 -3.24 -6.83 9.32
CA ARG A 142 -1.86 -7.31 9.15
C ARG A 142 -1.42 -8.20 10.31
N ALA A 143 -1.63 -7.76 11.55
CA ALA A 143 -1.22 -8.50 12.74
C ALA A 143 -1.88 -9.88 12.84
N PHE A 144 -3.17 -10.01 12.50
CA PHE A 144 -3.85 -11.31 12.44
C PHE A 144 -3.24 -12.22 11.36
N SER A 145 -2.95 -11.66 10.17
CA SER A 145 -2.40 -12.44 9.05
C SER A 145 -0.94 -12.91 9.28
N SER A 146 -0.15 -12.16 10.05
CA SER A 146 1.27 -12.43 10.26
C SER A 146 1.56 -13.31 11.48
N THR A 147 0.54 -13.69 12.25
CA THR A 147 0.73 -14.41 13.51
C THR A 147 0.24 -15.86 13.38
N PRO A 148 1.13 -16.88 13.29
CA PRO A 148 0.74 -18.29 13.20
C PRO A 148 0.01 -18.80 14.47
N ARG A 149 0.00 -18.02 15.55
CA ARG A 149 -0.54 -18.40 16.87
C ARG A 149 -1.93 -17.84 17.20
N CYS A 150 -2.49 -16.93 16.38
CA CYS A 150 -3.71 -16.21 16.76
C CYS A 150 -5.03 -16.93 16.41
N VAL A 151 -4.98 -18.18 15.93
CA VAL A 151 -6.20 -19.00 15.70
C VAL A 151 -6.79 -19.53 17.02
N ARG A 152 -6.12 -19.30 18.15
CA ARG A 152 -6.54 -19.81 19.47
C ARG A 152 -6.66 -18.71 20.54
N CYS A 153 -7.15 -17.53 20.17
CA CYS A 153 -7.69 -16.59 21.15
C CYS A 153 -9.13 -16.99 21.47
N THR A 154 -9.28 -18.02 22.30
CA THR A 154 -10.52 -18.31 23.01
C THR A 154 -10.99 -17.05 23.74
N LEU A 155 -12.12 -16.51 23.30
CA LEU A 155 -12.97 -15.60 24.06
C LEU A 155 -13.02 -16.04 25.52
N VAL A 156 -12.82 -15.08 26.41
CA VAL A 156 -12.93 -15.23 27.85
C VAL A 156 -14.29 -15.87 28.20
N GLY A 157 -14.23 -17.07 28.76
CA GLY A 157 -15.23 -17.62 29.67
C GLY A 157 -16.55 -18.10 29.08
N ARG A 158 -16.59 -19.33 28.56
CA ARG A 158 -17.57 -20.39 28.90
C ARG A 158 -17.26 -21.66 28.09
N ARG A 159 -17.08 -22.79 28.78
CA ARG A 159 -17.04 -24.12 28.14
C ARG A 159 -18.42 -24.42 27.56
N TRP A 160 -18.47 -24.80 26.28
CA TRP A 160 -19.65 -25.41 25.68
C TRP A 160 -19.71 -26.90 26.11
N PRO A 161 -20.84 -27.40 26.64
CA PRO A 161 -20.99 -28.83 26.90
C PRO A 161 -21.22 -29.56 25.59
N SER A 162 -20.47 -30.63 25.39
CA SER A 162 -20.59 -31.58 24.28
C SER A 162 -21.65 -32.64 24.61
N THR A 163 -22.63 -32.78 23.74
CA THR A 163 -23.21 -34.10 23.40
C THR A 163 -22.56 -34.58 22.12
#